data_AF-A0A8T5A0E4-F1
#
_entry.id   AF-A0A8T5A0E4-F1
#
_cell.length_a   1.000
_cell.length_b   1.000
_cell.length_c   1.000
_cell.angle_alpha   90.00
_cell.angle_beta   90.00
_cell.angle_gamma   90.00
#
_symmetry.space_group_name_H-M   'P 1'
#
loop_
_entity.id
_entity.type
_entity.pdbx_description
1 polymer ?
#
loop_
_entity_poly.entity_id
_entity_poly.type
_entity_poly.pdbx_seq_one_letter_code
_entity_poly.pdbx_strand_id
1 'polypeptide(L)' 'VIEAIPENIELKKATFREVDMLAPPNAIIASNTSSISITELGSATKLQRELDPKFHPHPRLKQMVKPTC' A
#
# COMPACT_ATOMS: atom_id res chain seq x y z
N VAL A 1 -1.50 4.37 6.52
CA VAL A 1 -0.84 5.39 5.67
C VAL A 1 -1.54 5.42 4.32
N ILE A 2 -1.88 6.60 3.81
CA ILE A 2 -2.43 6.75 2.45
C ILE A 2 -1.36 7.46 1.60
N GLU A 3 -0.94 6.79 0.54
CA GLU A 3 0.00 7.28 -0.46
C GLU A 3 -0.77 8.03 -1.56
N ALA A 4 -0.37 9.28 -1.83
CA ALA A 4 -0.99 10.17 -2.81
C ALA A 4 0.06 11.02 -3.56
N ILE A 5 1.20 10.42 -3.87
CA ILE A 5 2.28 11.00 -4.67
C ILE A 5 1.94 10.87 -6.18
N PRO A 6 2.69 11.54 -7.07
CA PRO A 6 2.48 11.45 -8.52
C PRO A 6 2.46 10.00 -9.06
N GLU A 7 1.76 9.79 -10.17
CA GLU A 7 1.63 8.49 -10.85
C GLU A 7 2.92 8.07 -11.55
N ASN A 8 3.93 7.72 -10.75
CA ASN A 8 5.19 7.13 -11.18
C ASN A 8 5.43 5.83 -10.42
N ILE A 9 5.62 4.73 -11.16
CA ILE A 9 5.73 3.38 -10.58
C ILE A 9 6.97 3.20 -9.70
N GLU A 10 8.11 3.75 -10.10
CA GLU A 10 9.37 3.60 -9.37
C GLU A 10 9.32 4.38 -8.06
N LEU A 11 8.81 5.62 -8.11
CA LEU A 11 8.65 6.48 -6.94
C LEU A 11 7.68 5.87 -5.93
N LYS A 12 6.54 5.33 -6.41
CA LYS A 12 5.57 4.66 -5.52
C LYS A 12 6.16 3.40 -4.91
N LYS A 13 6.86 2.57 -5.68
CA LYS A 13 7.54 1.37 -5.14
C LYS A 13 8.59 1.73 -4.08
N ALA A 14 9.35 2.80 -4.29
CA ALA A 14 10.32 3.30 -3.31
C ALA A 14 9.62 3.78 -2.03
N THR A 15 8.56 4.58 -2.16
CA THR A 15 7.75 5.06 -1.03
C THR A 15 7.12 3.90 -0.27
N PHE A 16 6.56 2.91 -0.97
CA PHE A 16 5.97 1.73 -0.37
C PHE A 16 6.98 0.90 0.44
N ARG A 17 8.22 0.76 -0.04
CA ARG A 17 9.32 0.12 0.71
C ARG A 17 9.65 0.85 1.99
N GLU A 18 9.78 2.17 1.90
CA GLU A 18 10.11 3.00 3.04
C GLU A 18 9.01 2.94 4.11
N VAL A 19 7.75 3.06 3.69
CA VAL A 19 6.61 2.94 4.59
C VAL A 19 6.53 1.53 5.19
N ASP A 20 6.78 0.47 4.44
CA ASP A 20 6.80 -0.90 4.97
C ASP A 20 7.88 -1.09 6.06
N MET A 21 9.05 -0.48 5.90
CA MET A 21 10.11 -0.53 6.91
C MET A 21 9.80 0.27 8.17
N LEU A 22 9.19 1.45 8.01
CA LEU A 22 8.97 2.39 9.12
C LEU A 22 7.64 2.19 9.84
N ALA A 23 6.62 1.67 9.16
CA ALA A 23 5.28 1.56 9.72
C ALA A 23 5.17 0.40 10.73
N PRO A 24 4.33 0.55 11.78
CA PRO A 24 4.02 -0.52 12.72
C PRO A 24 3.52 -1.80 12.02
N PRO A 25 3.71 -3.00 12.61
CA PRO A 25 3.28 -4.27 12.01
C PRO A 25 1.79 -4.35 11.69
N ASN A 26 0.93 -3.63 12.42
CA ASN A 26 -0.52 -3.59 12.20
C ASN A 26 -0.98 -2.44 11.30
N ALA A 27 -0.06 -1.74 10.64
CA ALA A 27 -0.41 -0.60 9.80
C ALA A 27 -1.03 -1.06 8.47
N ILE A 28 -2.09 -0.36 8.07
CA ILE A 28 -2.68 -0.48 6.73
C ILE A 28 -2.02 0.54 5.81
N ILE A 29 -1.57 0.11 4.64
CA ILE A 29 -0.97 0.97 3.61
C ILE A 29 -1.91 0.98 2.41
N ALA A 30 -2.36 2.16 2.01
CA ALA A 30 -3.24 2.34 0.86
C ALA A 30 -2.63 3.33 -0.14
N SER A 31 -2.97 3.19 -1.41
CA SER A 31 -2.61 4.13 -2.48
C SER A 31 -3.87 4.67 -3.16
N ASN A 32 -3.83 5.96 -3.47
CA ASN A 32 -4.83 6.64 -4.30
C ASN A 32 -4.60 6.43 -5.82
N THR A 33 -3.80 5.43 -6.20
CA THR A 33 -3.53 5.19 -7.62
C THR A 33 -4.78 4.74 -8.39
N SER A 34 -5.03 5.38 -9.53
CA SER A 34 -6.07 4.98 -10.48
C SER A 34 -5.58 3.86 -11.39
N SER A 35 -4.35 3.99 -11.89
CA SER A 35 -3.87 3.28 -13.08
C SER A 35 -2.83 2.22 -12.76
N ILE A 36 -2.15 2.30 -11.61
CA ILE A 36 -1.15 1.33 -11.20
C ILE A 36 -1.81 0.17 -10.46
N SER A 37 -1.31 -1.03 -10.73
CA SER A 37 -1.74 -2.26 -10.09
C SER A 37 -1.26 -2.28 -8.63
N ILE A 38 -2.20 -2.45 -7.68
CA ILE A 38 -1.86 -2.58 -6.26
C ILE A 38 -0.99 -3.82 -6.00
N THR A 39 -1.21 -4.88 -6.77
CA THR A 39 -0.39 -6.11 -6.77
C THR A 39 1.06 -5.81 -7.12
N GLU A 40 1.29 -4.90 -8.06
CA GLU A 40 2.61 -4.50 -8.52
C GLU A 40 3.32 -3.56 -7.52
N LEU A 41 2.59 -2.65 -6.88
CA LEU A 41 3.14 -1.85 -5.78
C LEU A 41 3.50 -2.72 -4.58
N GLY A 42 2.64 -3.70 -4.28
CA GLY A 42 2.84 -4.63 -3.19
C GLY A 42 4.07 -5.52 -3.33
N SER A 43 4.52 -5.82 -4.55
CA SER A 43 5.75 -6.61 -4.77
C SER A 43 7.02 -5.90 -4.32
N ALA A 44 6.97 -4.59 -4.13
CA ALA A 44 8.07 -3.82 -3.58
C ALA A 44 8.20 -3.98 -2.05
N THR A 45 7.19 -4.52 -1.37
CA THR A 45 7.10 -4.58 0.09
C THR A 45 7.09 -6.03 0.60
N LYS A 46 7.30 -6.24 1.90
CA LYS A 46 7.10 -7.55 2.56
C LYS A 46 5.62 -7.82 2.90
N LEU A 47 4.72 -6.91 2.54
CA LEU A 47 3.30 -6.98 2.85
C LEU A 47 2.66 -8.20 2.17
N GLN A 48 2.00 -9.06 2.95
CA GLN A 48 1.10 -10.04 2.36
C GLN A 48 -0.17 -9.35 1.89
N ARG A 49 -0.70 -9.79 0.75
CA ARG A 49 -1.87 -9.19 0.07
C ARG A 49 -3.18 -9.50 0.77
N GLU A 50 -3.22 -9.41 2.09
CA GLU A 50 -4.50 -9.48 2.78
C GLU A 50 -5.16 -8.10 2.67
N LEU A 51 -6.35 -8.08 2.08
CA LEU A 51 -7.23 -6.93 2.14
C LEU A 51 -7.91 -6.99 3.51
N ASP A 52 -7.73 -5.98 4.37
CA ASP A 52 -8.48 -5.93 5.63
C ASP A 52 -9.98 -5.85 5.28
N PRO A 53 -10.80 -6.87 5.61
CA PRO A 53 -12.22 -6.86 5.31
C PRO A 53 -12.99 -5.76 6.07
N LYS A 54 -12.39 -5.16 7.11
CA LYS A 54 -12.97 -4.03 7.85
C LYS A 54 -12.62 -2.68 7.24
N PHE A 55 -11.64 -2.62 6.33
CA PHE A 55 -11.25 -1.38 5.71
C PHE A 55 -12.19 -1.08 4.54
N HIS A 56 -12.93 0.02 4.66
CA HIS A 56 -13.92 0.49 3.69
C HIS A 56 -13.42 1.80 3.05
N PRO A 57 -12.61 1.73 1.97
CA PRO A 57 -12.05 2.91 1.35
C PRO A 57 -13.08 3.69 0.52
N HIS A 58 -12.76 4.96 0.25
CA HIS A 58 -13.37 5.69 -0.85
C HIS A 58 -13.09 4.95 -2.19
N PRO A 59 -14.00 4.91 -3.18
CA PRO A 59 -13.88 4.10 -4.41
C PRO A 59 -12.60 4.21 -5.25
N ARG A 60 -11.73 5.19 -4.96
CA ARG A 60 -10.44 5.40 -5.64
C ARG A 60 -9.22 4.90 -4.86
N LEU A 61 -9.39 4.55 -3.59
CA LEU A 61 -8.31 4.09 -2.73
C LEU A 61 -8.22 2.57 -2.80
N LYS A 62 -7.01 2.07 -3.08
CA LYS A 62 -6.67 0.64 -3.06
C LYS A 62 -5.78 0.37 -1.85
N GLN A 63 -6.00 -0.70 -1.07
CA GLN A 63 -5.19 -0.99 0.13
C GLN A 63 -4.45 -2.32 0.13
N MET A 64 -3.51 -2.40 1.07
CA MET A 64 -2.80 -3.60 1.53
C MET A 64 -2.58 -3.52 3.05
N VAL A 65 -2.55 -4.67 3.71
CA VAL A 65 -2.35 -4.76 5.16
C VAL A 65 -0.97 -5.34 5.46
N LYS A 66 -0.28 -4.76 6.45
CA LYS A 66 0.96 -5.36 6.95
C LYS A 66 0.62 -6.54 7.86
N PRO A 67 1.23 -7.72 7.66
CA PRO A 67 1.01 -8.85 8.55
C PRO A 67 1.57 -8.52 9.93
N THR A 68 0.79 -8.83 10.96
CA THR A 68 1.27 -8.85 12.33
C THR A 68 2.27 -10.00 12.45
N CYS A 69 3.50 -9.73 12.92
CA CYS A 69 4.37 -10.80 13.39
C CYS A 69 3.73 -11.52 14.58
#